data_AF-A0A4U0WZT1-F1
#
_entry.id   AF-A0A4U0WZT1-F1
#
_cell.length_a   1.000
_cell.length_b   1.000
_cell.length_c   1.000
_cell.angle_alpha   90.00
_cell.angle_beta   90.00
_cell.angle_gamma   90.00
#
_symmetry.space_group_name_H-M   'P 1'
#
loop_
_entity.id
_entity.type
_entity.pdbx_description
1 polymer ?
#
loop_
_entity_poly.entity_id
_entity_poly.type
_entity_poly.pdbx_seq_one_letter_code
_entity_poly.pdbx_strand_id
1 'polypeptide(L)'
;MADILRESIGGQTIRFLSGNKLLLYPEEQPGFVCCPLYETESKTLEKPGSPSSDASLSPAATKQHQPSPGMDEHRVFDIPSVEDANTDSMQGLSLQKTQTLQYTRERMEEERRLGAERAAPRPIYPATSEAGEIVVDWYNSDDPANAQNWSAKKKAFVALLIKCVSLNVILQRKDLTQRTIVSNAIVKPFEIMAKDPAVLFTNIYTALTYGIYYSFFEVFALVYGPIYGFNLGETGVVFICVVVGCVVSMGIYFSYLYFVLIPDILKNGLQSAEWRLRPALSAVFGLPISLFLFVSVIGITIYATSVYIVMQCIFIYIPMSYPQYAASLFASNDLCRSLFAFAAILFARPMYINLGIGQGMSLLAGLKCHGHIRDLGAVLSWRKAESAVEVRC
;
A
#
# COMPACT_ATOMS: atom_id res chain seq x y z
N MET A 1 -2.30 0.82 -33.10
CA MET A 1 -3.38 -0.16 -33.41
C MET A 1 -2.79 -1.40 -34.07
N ALA A 2 -1.89 -1.27 -35.05
CA ALA A 2 -1.17 -2.40 -35.65
C ALA A 2 -0.54 -3.33 -34.59
N ASP A 3 -0.04 -2.77 -33.50
CA ASP A 3 0.48 -3.46 -32.30
C ASP A 3 -0.58 -4.39 -31.68
N ILE A 4 -1.78 -3.88 -31.40
CA ILE A 4 -2.89 -4.68 -30.83
C ILE A 4 -3.32 -5.78 -31.79
N LEU A 5 -3.23 -5.53 -33.11
CA LEU A 5 -3.45 -6.56 -34.12
C LEU A 5 -2.33 -7.61 -34.12
N ARG A 6 -1.06 -7.21 -34.09
CA ARG A 6 0.13 -8.09 -34.05
C ARG A 6 0.13 -9.02 -32.83
N GLU A 7 -0.13 -8.48 -31.64
CA GLU A 7 -0.18 -9.30 -30.42
C GLU A 7 -1.46 -10.17 -30.31
N SER A 8 -2.44 -9.99 -31.21
CA SER A 8 -3.60 -10.86 -31.28
C SER A 8 -3.30 -12.18 -31.99
N ILE A 9 -4.05 -13.23 -31.66
CA ILE A 9 -3.98 -14.55 -32.33
C ILE A 9 -4.14 -14.40 -33.86
N GLY A 10 -4.99 -13.49 -34.31
CA GLY A 10 -5.17 -13.19 -35.74
C GLY A 10 -3.93 -12.57 -36.40
N GLY A 11 -3.23 -11.66 -35.69
CA GLY A 11 -1.97 -11.08 -36.17
C GLY A 11 -0.86 -12.10 -36.25
N GLN A 12 -0.70 -12.94 -35.22
CA GLN A 12 0.26 -14.05 -35.24
C GLN A 12 -0.02 -15.06 -36.36
N THR A 13 -1.31 -15.35 -36.63
CA THR A 13 -1.72 -16.21 -37.75
C THR A 13 -1.38 -15.57 -39.11
N ILE A 14 -1.68 -14.28 -39.31
CA ILE A 14 -1.32 -13.53 -40.53
C ILE A 14 0.20 -13.51 -40.72
N ARG A 15 0.96 -13.25 -39.65
CA ARG A 15 2.42 -13.18 -39.63
C ARG A 15 3.06 -14.53 -39.98
N PHE A 16 2.56 -15.63 -39.42
CA PHE A 16 2.96 -17.00 -39.75
C PHE A 16 2.69 -17.32 -41.23
N LEU A 17 1.47 -17.09 -41.71
CA LEU A 17 1.08 -17.31 -43.12
C LEU A 17 1.86 -16.40 -44.10
N SER A 18 2.30 -15.23 -43.65
CA SER A 18 3.09 -14.28 -44.43
C SER A 18 4.61 -14.51 -44.33
N GLY A 19 5.08 -15.52 -43.60
CA GLY A 19 6.52 -15.77 -43.37
C GLY A 19 7.23 -14.57 -42.73
N ASN A 20 6.65 -13.99 -41.69
CA ASN A 20 7.11 -12.81 -40.94
C ASN A 20 7.24 -11.49 -41.75
N LYS A 21 6.82 -11.44 -43.03
CA LYS A 21 6.89 -10.21 -43.85
C LYS A 21 5.84 -9.15 -43.51
N LEU A 22 4.82 -9.49 -42.73
CA LEU A 22 3.75 -8.60 -42.28
C LEU A 22 3.68 -8.59 -40.75
N LEU A 23 3.33 -7.43 -40.17
CA LEU A 23 3.27 -7.21 -38.72
C LEU A 23 4.61 -7.52 -38.02
N LEU A 24 5.67 -6.90 -38.53
CA LEU A 24 7.01 -6.87 -37.92
C LEU A 24 6.96 -6.27 -36.50
N TYR A 25 7.80 -6.78 -35.60
CA TYR A 25 8.13 -6.15 -34.33
C TYR A 25 9.06 -4.93 -34.55
N PRO A 26 9.22 -4.02 -33.57
CA PRO A 26 10.17 -2.90 -33.68
C PRO A 26 11.59 -3.35 -34.05
N GLU A 27 12.09 -4.40 -33.39
CA GLU A 27 13.43 -4.97 -33.57
C GLU A 27 13.66 -5.68 -34.91
N GLU A 28 12.60 -5.96 -35.67
CA GLU A 28 12.68 -6.56 -37.01
C GLU A 28 12.65 -5.51 -38.14
N GLN A 29 12.61 -4.21 -37.79
CA GLN A 29 12.60 -3.14 -38.79
C GLN A 29 14.03 -2.75 -39.22
N PRO A 30 14.30 -2.54 -40.51
CA PRO A 30 15.66 -2.32 -41.04
C PRO A 30 16.32 -0.99 -40.64
N GLY A 31 15.68 -0.21 -39.77
CA GLY A 31 16.24 1.01 -39.15
C GLY A 31 16.21 0.99 -37.63
N PHE A 32 15.94 -0.17 -37.00
CA PHE A 32 15.99 -0.30 -35.55
C PHE A 32 17.44 -0.36 -35.06
N VAL A 33 17.79 0.52 -34.13
CA VAL A 33 19.08 0.54 -33.44
C VAL A 33 18.80 0.25 -31.97
N CYS A 34 19.32 -0.86 -31.47
CA CYS A 34 19.22 -1.20 -30.05
C CYS A 34 19.97 -0.15 -29.21
N CYS A 35 19.56 0.06 -27.95
CA CYS A 35 20.27 0.99 -27.08
C CYS A 35 21.70 0.47 -26.81
N PRO A 36 22.78 1.26 -27.00
CA PRO A 36 24.18 0.78 -26.92
C PRO A 36 24.59 0.11 -25.58
N LEU A 37 23.80 0.31 -24.53
CA LEU A 37 23.96 -0.36 -23.23
C LEU A 37 23.75 -1.88 -23.32
N TYR A 38 22.71 -2.34 -24.04
CA TYR A 38 22.44 -3.78 -24.23
C TYR A 38 23.56 -4.47 -25.04
N GLU A 39 24.19 -3.76 -25.97
CA GLU A 39 25.37 -4.20 -26.70
C GLU A 39 26.65 -4.32 -25.85
N THR A 40 26.65 -3.77 -24.64
CA THR A 40 27.80 -3.79 -23.73
C THR A 40 27.73 -4.98 -22.76
N GLU A 41 26.52 -5.28 -22.25
CA GLU A 41 26.31 -6.47 -21.41
C GLU A 41 26.34 -7.78 -22.21
N SER A 42 25.80 -7.82 -23.44
CA SER A 42 25.83 -9.04 -24.26
C SER A 42 27.26 -9.55 -24.52
N LYS A 43 28.17 -8.65 -24.87
CA LYS A 43 29.62 -8.91 -25.05
C LYS A 43 30.32 -9.37 -23.76
N THR A 44 29.69 -9.19 -22.60
CA THR A 44 30.19 -9.64 -21.30
C THR A 44 29.73 -11.08 -20.96
N LEU A 45 28.67 -11.57 -21.60
CA LEU A 45 28.08 -12.90 -21.35
C LEU A 45 28.54 -14.00 -22.34
N GLU A 46 29.01 -13.66 -23.54
CA GLU A 46 29.37 -14.64 -24.60
C GLU A 46 30.70 -15.41 -24.40
N LYS A 47 31.08 -15.81 -23.16
CA LYS A 47 32.30 -16.62 -22.94
C LYS A 47 32.21 -17.76 -21.91
N PRO A 48 32.03 -19.00 -22.40
CA PRO A 48 32.56 -20.21 -21.76
C PRO A 48 33.27 -21.16 -22.76
N GLY A 49 34.59 -21.36 -22.64
CA GLY A 49 35.32 -22.36 -23.45
C GLY A 49 36.85 -22.23 -23.39
N SER A 50 37.55 -23.31 -23.01
CA SER A 50 38.99 -23.39 -22.70
C SER A 50 39.67 -24.53 -23.50
N PRO A 51 40.98 -24.90 -23.35
CA PRO A 51 42.19 -24.19 -22.87
C PRO A 51 43.45 -24.38 -23.79
N SER A 52 44.65 -23.97 -23.30
CA SER A 52 46.03 -24.37 -23.73
C SER A 52 46.55 -23.91 -25.11
N SER A 53 47.85 -23.61 -25.31
CA SER A 53 48.99 -23.32 -24.40
C SER A 53 49.92 -22.28 -25.09
N ASP A 54 50.80 -21.53 -24.40
CA ASP A 54 52.13 -21.99 -23.99
C ASP A 54 52.82 -21.13 -22.92
N ALA A 55 53.95 -21.67 -22.44
CA ALA A 55 54.98 -21.14 -21.53
C ALA A 55 55.51 -19.70 -21.84
N SER A 56 56.17 -18.99 -20.91
CA SER A 56 56.32 -19.13 -19.44
C SER A 56 57.05 -17.90 -18.85
N LEU A 57 56.82 -17.60 -17.56
CA LEU A 57 57.84 -17.29 -16.52
C LEU A 57 57.19 -16.75 -15.23
N SER A 58 57.70 -17.20 -14.08
CA SER A 58 57.36 -16.70 -12.73
C SER A 58 58.57 -16.95 -11.81
N PRO A 59 58.81 -16.07 -10.81
CA PRO A 59 58.51 -16.41 -9.40
C PRO A 59 57.46 -15.42 -8.82
N ALA A 60 56.59 -15.75 -7.85
CA ALA A 60 56.75 -16.42 -6.55
C ALA A 60 57.50 -15.55 -5.50
N ALA A 61 57.06 -15.38 -4.24
CA ALA A 61 55.80 -15.76 -3.58
C ALA A 61 55.66 -15.04 -2.19
N THR A 62 54.65 -15.44 -1.40
CA THR A 62 54.65 -15.47 0.08
C THR A 62 54.19 -14.22 0.89
N LYS A 63 52.94 -14.35 1.40
CA LYS A 63 52.41 -14.07 2.76
C LYS A 63 53.13 -13.09 3.72
N GLN A 64 52.35 -12.12 4.21
CA GLN A 64 52.20 -11.66 5.61
C GLN A 64 53.31 -11.94 6.66
N HIS A 65 53.91 -10.88 7.22
CA HIS A 65 54.09 -10.77 8.67
C HIS A 65 54.24 -9.31 9.16
N GLN A 66 54.09 -9.09 10.46
CA GLN A 66 54.27 -7.82 11.18
C GLN A 66 55.18 -8.07 12.40
N PRO A 67 56.06 -7.12 12.79
CA PRO A 67 56.00 -6.61 14.16
C PRO A 67 56.36 -5.11 14.32
N SER A 68 55.87 -4.48 15.39
CA SER A 68 56.35 -3.18 15.91
C SER A 68 57.53 -3.41 16.89
N PRO A 69 58.40 -2.41 17.22
CA PRO A 69 58.09 -1.47 18.33
C PRO A 69 58.82 -0.09 18.32
N GLY A 70 58.56 0.78 19.31
CA GLY A 70 59.59 1.68 19.89
C GLY A 70 59.41 3.21 19.77
N MET A 71 59.52 3.91 20.90
CA MET A 71 59.39 5.37 21.13
C MET A 71 60.57 6.22 20.60
N ASP A 72 60.36 7.51 20.27
CA ASP A 72 60.69 8.66 21.17
C ASP A 72 60.29 10.06 20.58
N GLU A 73 60.71 11.18 21.19
CA GLU A 73 60.00 12.49 21.25
C GLU A 73 60.59 13.68 20.42
N HIS A 74 59.94 14.87 20.51
CA HIS A 74 60.38 16.24 20.08
C HIS A 74 60.41 16.53 18.54
N ARG A 75 60.35 17.77 17.97
CA ARG A 75 60.11 19.21 18.36
C ARG A 75 60.29 20.10 17.08
N VAL A 76 59.59 21.20 16.72
CA VAL A 76 58.30 21.87 17.08
C VAL A 76 57.99 23.07 16.11
N PHE A 77 56.75 23.63 16.07
CA PHE A 77 56.27 24.88 15.36
C PHE A 77 56.23 24.86 13.79
N ASP A 78 55.50 25.72 13.04
CA ASP A 78 55.03 27.11 13.25
C ASP A 78 53.62 27.45 12.66
N ILE A 79 53.07 28.65 12.96
CA ILE A 79 51.70 29.12 12.57
C ILE A 79 51.71 30.60 12.10
N PRO A 80 50.95 30.99 11.04
CA PRO A 80 50.62 32.40 10.75
C PRO A 80 49.35 32.90 11.47
N SER A 81 49.46 34.00 12.23
CA SER A 81 48.35 34.75 12.86
C SER A 81 47.42 35.40 11.82
N VAL A 82 46.08 35.42 11.91
CA VAL A 82 45.14 35.93 12.95
C VAL A 82 44.97 37.46 12.97
N GLU A 83 43.91 37.90 12.29
CA GLU A 83 43.06 39.10 12.50
C GLU A 83 41.68 38.78 11.84
N ASP A 84 40.50 39.18 12.32
CA ASP A 84 40.04 39.40 13.70
C ASP A 84 38.47 39.33 13.72
N ALA A 85 37.86 39.43 14.90
CA ALA A 85 36.43 39.65 15.20
C ALA A 85 35.39 38.50 14.97
N ASN A 86 34.52 38.34 15.98
CA ASN A 86 33.35 37.43 16.04
C ASN A 86 32.31 37.73 14.94
N THR A 87 31.36 36.85 14.57
CA THR A 87 30.12 36.55 15.36
C THR A 87 29.28 35.42 14.71
N ASP A 88 28.64 34.59 15.55
CA ASP A 88 27.43 33.77 15.30
C ASP A 88 27.43 32.52 14.36
N SER A 89 26.31 31.80 14.46
CA SER A 89 25.72 30.85 13.51
C SER A 89 26.23 29.40 13.46
N MET A 90 25.71 28.59 14.39
CA MET A 90 25.50 27.15 14.22
C MET A 90 24.43 26.87 13.13
N GLN A 91 24.79 26.16 12.05
CA GLN A 91 23.91 25.36 11.18
C GLN A 91 24.75 24.54 10.18
N GLY A 92 24.31 23.39 9.64
CA GLY A 92 23.00 22.73 9.72
C GLY A 92 22.45 22.48 8.30
N LEU A 93 21.84 21.32 8.04
CA LEU A 93 21.35 20.96 6.70
C LEU A 93 20.33 21.99 6.19
N SER A 94 20.69 22.75 5.16
CA SER A 94 19.80 23.73 4.55
C SER A 94 18.84 23.06 3.57
N LEU A 95 17.62 22.83 4.05
CA LEU A 95 16.43 22.72 3.18
C LEU A 95 16.42 23.94 2.25
N GLN A 96 16.64 23.73 0.95
CA GLN A 96 16.71 24.82 -0.02
C GLN A 96 15.30 25.39 -0.29
N LYS A 97 14.86 26.24 0.63
CA LYS A 97 13.60 26.98 0.62
C LYS A 97 13.47 27.73 -0.70
N THR A 98 12.55 27.31 -1.56
CA THR A 98 12.27 27.95 -2.86
C THR A 98 11.76 29.37 -2.65
N GLN A 99 12.70 30.32 -2.57
CA GLN A 99 12.42 31.74 -2.47
C GLN A 99 11.89 32.21 -3.84
N THR A 100 10.65 32.70 -3.86
CA THR A 100 9.97 33.14 -5.09
C THR A 100 10.58 34.43 -5.62
N LEU A 101 11.68 34.31 -6.36
CA LEU A 101 12.27 35.38 -7.16
C LEU A 101 11.36 35.73 -8.34
N GLN A 102 11.54 36.94 -8.88
CA GLN A 102 10.65 37.48 -9.91
C GLN A 102 10.66 36.67 -11.21
N TYR A 103 9.51 36.65 -11.88
CA TYR A 103 9.23 35.85 -13.07
C TYR A 103 9.80 36.51 -14.35
N THR A 104 11.12 36.54 -14.47
CA THR A 104 11.84 37.02 -15.66
C THR A 104 11.62 36.08 -16.85
N ARG A 105 11.45 36.61 -18.07
CA ARG A 105 11.25 35.81 -19.29
C ARG A 105 12.35 34.79 -19.53
N GLU A 106 13.61 35.18 -19.30
CA GLU A 106 14.78 34.31 -19.45
C GLU A 106 14.67 33.07 -18.56
N ARG A 107 14.21 33.22 -17.31
CA ARG A 107 13.95 32.10 -16.40
C ARG A 107 12.77 31.23 -16.86
N MET A 108 11.75 31.81 -17.51
CA MET A 108 10.67 31.02 -18.13
C MET A 108 11.19 30.21 -19.33
N GLU A 109 12.07 30.78 -20.15
CA GLU A 109 12.69 30.08 -21.28
C GLU A 109 13.67 28.99 -20.81
N GLU A 110 14.37 29.23 -19.71
CA GLU A 110 15.22 28.25 -19.03
C GLU A 110 14.40 27.13 -18.37
N GLU A 111 13.31 27.45 -17.64
CA GLU A 111 12.36 26.44 -17.14
C GLU A 111 11.71 25.66 -18.28
N ARG A 112 11.48 26.27 -19.45
CA ARG A 112 10.96 25.58 -20.65
C ARG A 112 12.03 24.69 -21.31
N ARG A 113 13.30 25.10 -21.30
CA ARG A 113 14.44 24.27 -21.75
C ARG A 113 14.67 23.08 -20.82
N LEU A 114 14.81 23.32 -19.53
CA LEU A 114 14.94 22.29 -18.50
C LEU A 114 13.70 21.38 -18.44
N GLY A 115 12.51 21.91 -18.74
CA GLY A 115 11.28 21.15 -18.91
C GLY A 115 11.32 20.23 -20.12
N ALA A 116 11.79 20.71 -21.28
CA ALA A 116 11.97 19.90 -22.48
C ALA A 116 13.09 18.86 -22.32
N GLU A 117 14.17 19.18 -21.62
CA GLU A 117 15.28 18.28 -21.29
C GLU A 117 14.87 17.20 -20.27
N ARG A 118 14.02 17.55 -19.30
CA ARG A 118 13.36 16.57 -18.41
C ARG A 118 12.34 15.68 -19.15
N ALA A 119 11.81 16.14 -20.28
CA ALA A 119 10.92 15.41 -21.17
C ALA A 119 11.66 14.74 -22.35
N ALA A 120 13.00 14.68 -22.32
CA ALA A 120 13.77 13.86 -23.25
C ALA A 120 13.75 12.38 -22.80
N PRO A 121 13.64 11.43 -23.74
CA PRO A 121 13.53 10.01 -23.41
C PRO A 121 14.77 9.50 -22.71
N ARG A 122 14.61 9.03 -21.47
CA ARG A 122 15.69 8.47 -20.66
C ARG A 122 15.82 6.96 -20.93
N PRO A 123 17.03 6.43 -21.10
CA PRO A 123 17.22 4.98 -21.09
C PRO A 123 16.88 4.45 -19.69
N ILE A 124 16.23 3.29 -19.64
CA ILE A 124 16.00 2.53 -18.41
C ILE A 124 17.17 1.55 -18.28
N TYR A 125 17.80 1.50 -17.11
CA TYR A 125 18.86 0.54 -16.83
C TYR A 125 18.23 -0.82 -16.51
N PRO A 126 18.65 -1.92 -17.14
CA PRO A 126 18.15 -3.25 -16.80
C PRO A 126 18.51 -3.59 -15.35
N ALA A 127 17.57 -4.16 -14.61
CA ALA A 127 17.83 -4.67 -13.28
C ALA A 127 18.26 -6.14 -13.37
N THR A 128 19.37 -6.50 -12.74
CA THR A 128 19.75 -7.91 -12.58
C THR A 128 18.96 -8.53 -11.42
N SER A 129 18.34 -9.68 -11.66
CA SER A 129 17.75 -10.52 -10.61
C SER A 129 18.83 -11.12 -9.71
N GLU A 130 18.49 -11.53 -8.48
CA GLU A 130 19.41 -12.21 -7.55
C GLU A 130 19.99 -13.51 -8.14
N ALA A 131 19.32 -14.10 -9.13
CA ALA A 131 19.77 -15.28 -9.88
C ALA A 131 20.75 -14.98 -11.04
N GLY A 132 21.09 -13.71 -11.29
CA GLY A 132 21.92 -13.27 -12.43
C GLY A 132 21.17 -13.09 -13.75
N GLU A 133 19.84 -13.26 -13.77
CA GLU A 133 19.01 -13.04 -14.94
C GLU A 133 18.75 -11.54 -15.19
N ILE A 134 18.82 -11.12 -16.45
CA ILE A 134 18.50 -9.73 -16.87
C ILE A 134 16.98 -9.55 -16.88
N VAL A 135 16.44 -8.64 -16.07
CA VAL A 135 15.02 -8.26 -16.12
C VAL A 135 14.79 -7.36 -17.33
N VAL A 136 14.10 -7.89 -18.33
CA VAL A 136 13.71 -7.15 -19.54
C VAL A 136 12.61 -6.14 -19.21
N ASP A 137 12.90 -4.86 -19.43
CA ASP A 137 11.98 -3.72 -19.26
C ASP A 137 11.94 -2.86 -20.55
N TRP A 138 11.11 -1.82 -20.58
CA TRP A 138 10.93 -0.94 -21.74
C TRP A 138 12.23 -0.25 -22.18
N TYR A 139 12.35 0.02 -23.48
CA TYR A 139 13.61 0.54 -24.04
C TYR A 139 13.95 1.98 -23.59
N ASN A 140 12.94 2.78 -23.25
CA ASN A 140 13.09 4.15 -22.73
C ASN A 140 11.83 4.62 -21.97
N SER A 141 11.91 5.79 -21.33
CA SER A 141 10.80 6.38 -20.57
C SER A 141 9.53 6.63 -21.40
N ASP A 142 9.64 6.84 -22.71
CA ASP A 142 8.55 7.25 -23.61
C ASP A 142 8.03 6.09 -24.49
N ASP A 143 8.40 4.86 -24.16
CA ASP A 143 8.07 3.66 -24.93
C ASP A 143 6.54 3.53 -25.17
N PRO A 144 6.07 3.32 -26.42
CA PRO A 144 4.65 3.22 -26.74
C PRO A 144 3.98 1.92 -26.24
N ALA A 145 4.76 0.91 -25.85
CA ALA A 145 4.28 -0.31 -25.22
C ALA A 145 4.00 -0.10 -23.72
N ASN A 146 4.78 0.74 -23.02
CA ASN A 146 4.55 1.10 -21.61
C ASN A 146 3.12 1.65 -21.39
N ALA A 147 2.37 0.98 -20.51
CA ALA A 147 0.97 1.30 -20.23
C ALA A 147 0.75 2.72 -19.64
N GLN A 148 1.78 3.31 -19.01
CA GLN A 148 1.72 4.67 -18.49
C GLN A 148 1.71 5.72 -19.60
N ASN A 149 2.32 5.45 -20.76
CA ASN A 149 2.44 6.40 -21.88
C ASN A 149 1.21 6.38 -22.81
N TRP A 150 0.30 5.43 -22.63
CA TRP A 150 -0.87 5.29 -23.49
C TRP A 150 -1.84 6.47 -23.37
N SER A 151 -2.40 6.88 -24.51
CA SER A 151 -3.45 7.91 -24.57
C SER A 151 -4.69 7.51 -23.75
N ALA A 152 -5.40 8.49 -23.21
CA ALA A 152 -6.58 8.26 -22.36
C ALA A 152 -7.65 7.38 -23.04
N LYS A 153 -7.80 7.50 -24.37
CA LYS A 153 -8.71 6.64 -25.17
C LYS A 153 -8.27 5.16 -25.17
N LYS A 154 -6.97 4.87 -25.34
CA LYS A 154 -6.42 3.50 -25.27
C LYS A 154 -6.56 2.93 -23.85
N LYS A 155 -6.24 3.72 -22.82
CA LYS A 155 -6.42 3.34 -21.41
C LYS A 155 -7.88 3.02 -21.06
N ALA A 156 -8.83 3.88 -21.44
CA ALA A 156 -10.25 3.67 -21.21
C ALA A 156 -10.79 2.41 -21.93
N PHE A 157 -10.38 2.19 -23.19
CA PHE A 157 -10.77 1.01 -23.95
C PHE A 157 -10.23 -0.30 -23.36
N VAL A 158 -8.96 -0.35 -22.95
CA VAL A 158 -8.38 -1.54 -22.32
C VAL A 158 -8.99 -1.78 -20.93
N ALA A 159 -9.22 -0.73 -20.13
CA ALA A 159 -9.91 -0.86 -18.85
C ALA A 159 -11.38 -1.34 -19.00
N LEU A 160 -12.07 -0.94 -20.08
CA LEU A 160 -13.39 -1.44 -20.44
C LEU A 160 -13.32 -2.93 -20.83
N LEU A 161 -12.38 -3.33 -21.69
CA LEU A 161 -12.19 -4.73 -22.07
C LEU A 161 -11.91 -5.63 -20.85
N ILE A 162 -11.03 -5.21 -19.94
CA ILE A 162 -10.75 -5.94 -18.70
C ILE A 162 -12.04 -6.12 -17.87
N LYS A 163 -12.83 -5.05 -17.68
CA LYS A 163 -14.13 -5.14 -16.99
C LYS A 163 -15.13 -6.04 -17.72
N CYS A 164 -15.16 -6.02 -19.05
CA CYS A 164 -16.01 -6.89 -19.86
C CYS A 164 -15.59 -8.36 -19.77
N VAL A 165 -14.29 -8.66 -19.66
CA VAL A 165 -13.78 -10.02 -19.40
C VAL A 165 -14.13 -10.48 -18.00
N SER A 166 -13.96 -9.63 -16.96
CA SER A 166 -14.40 -9.95 -15.60
C SER A 166 -15.92 -10.22 -15.52
N LEU A 167 -16.72 -9.43 -16.22
CA LEU A 167 -18.16 -9.68 -16.38
C LEU A 167 -18.44 -10.99 -17.12
N ASN A 168 -17.66 -11.32 -18.17
CA ASN A 168 -17.79 -12.60 -18.86
C ASN A 168 -17.52 -13.79 -17.93
N VAL A 169 -16.48 -13.74 -17.10
CA VAL A 169 -16.19 -14.79 -16.11
C VAL A 169 -17.34 -14.96 -15.11
N ILE A 170 -18.01 -13.88 -14.70
CA ILE A 170 -19.22 -13.94 -13.84
C ILE A 170 -20.40 -14.59 -14.60
N LEU A 171 -20.59 -14.24 -15.87
CA LEU A 171 -21.66 -14.76 -16.73
C LEU A 171 -21.40 -16.19 -17.24
N GLN A 172 -20.16 -16.69 -17.18
CA GLN A 172 -19.77 -18.05 -17.60
C GLN A 172 -20.09 -19.15 -16.57
N ARG A 173 -20.80 -18.84 -15.48
CA ARG A 173 -21.48 -19.84 -14.65
C ARG A 173 -22.68 -20.41 -15.40
N LYS A 174 -22.42 -21.38 -16.29
CA LYS A 174 -23.29 -21.85 -17.39
C LYS A 174 -24.70 -22.34 -16.97
N ASP A 175 -24.91 -22.68 -15.71
CA ASP A 175 -26.11 -23.40 -15.25
C ASP A 175 -27.23 -22.48 -14.69
N LEU A 176 -27.06 -21.15 -14.73
CA LEU A 176 -27.97 -20.20 -14.09
C LEU A 176 -28.53 -19.13 -15.04
N THR A 177 -29.86 -19.14 -15.24
CA THR A 177 -30.62 -18.04 -15.84
C THR A 177 -30.29 -16.71 -15.15
N GLN A 178 -30.12 -15.61 -15.90
CA GLN A 178 -29.69 -14.32 -15.31
C GLN A 178 -30.61 -13.80 -14.19
N ARG A 179 -31.93 -14.05 -14.26
CA ARG A 179 -32.87 -13.75 -13.15
C ARG A 179 -32.51 -14.53 -11.87
N THR A 180 -32.08 -15.78 -12.01
CA THR A 180 -31.60 -16.64 -10.91
C THR A 180 -30.24 -16.19 -10.40
N ILE A 181 -29.34 -15.69 -11.27
CA ILE A 181 -28.07 -15.07 -10.85
C ILE A 181 -28.34 -13.83 -10.00
N VAL A 182 -29.19 -12.91 -10.46
CA VAL A 182 -29.54 -11.67 -9.73
C VAL A 182 -30.28 -11.99 -8.43
N SER A 183 -31.24 -12.92 -8.45
CA SER A 183 -31.95 -13.38 -7.25
C SER A 183 -30.98 -13.97 -6.22
N ASN A 184 -30.09 -14.88 -6.62
CA ASN A 184 -29.05 -15.42 -5.73
C ASN A 184 -28.10 -14.32 -5.22
N ALA A 185 -27.68 -13.38 -6.06
CA ALA A 185 -26.79 -12.29 -5.66
C ALA A 185 -27.40 -11.37 -4.59
N ILE A 186 -28.74 -11.20 -4.59
CA ILE A 186 -29.48 -10.43 -3.59
C ILE A 186 -29.78 -11.29 -2.34
N VAL A 187 -30.22 -12.55 -2.51
CA VAL A 187 -30.67 -13.40 -1.40
C VAL A 187 -29.51 -14.00 -0.60
N LYS A 188 -28.44 -14.46 -1.25
CA LYS A 188 -27.31 -15.16 -0.57
C LYS A 188 -26.62 -14.31 0.51
N PRO A 189 -26.37 -12.99 0.34
CA PRO A 189 -25.86 -12.13 1.41
C PRO A 189 -26.68 -12.18 2.72
N PHE A 190 -28.01 -12.21 2.63
CA PHE A 190 -28.90 -12.31 3.79
C PHE A 190 -29.04 -13.75 4.29
N GLU A 191 -29.09 -14.73 3.38
CA GLU A 191 -29.19 -16.15 3.74
C GLU A 191 -27.96 -16.62 4.53
N ILE A 192 -26.76 -16.22 4.13
CA ILE A 192 -25.51 -16.56 4.84
C ILE A 192 -25.49 -15.86 6.20
N MET A 193 -25.83 -14.58 6.26
CA MET A 193 -25.89 -13.82 7.52
C MET A 193 -26.95 -14.34 8.50
N ALA A 194 -28.06 -14.93 8.01
CA ALA A 194 -29.10 -15.51 8.86
C ALA A 194 -28.77 -16.94 9.32
N LYS A 195 -27.96 -17.69 8.57
CA LYS A 195 -27.59 -19.09 8.89
C LYS A 195 -26.27 -19.21 9.65
N ASP A 196 -25.33 -18.29 9.47
CA ASP A 196 -24.04 -18.30 10.12
C ASP A 196 -23.96 -17.23 11.24
N PRO A 197 -23.94 -17.63 12.52
CA PRO A 197 -23.93 -16.69 13.64
C PRO A 197 -22.58 -15.97 13.81
N ALA A 198 -21.48 -16.51 13.29
CA ALA A 198 -20.18 -15.85 13.33
C ALA A 198 -20.15 -14.69 12.32
N VAL A 199 -20.64 -14.92 11.09
CA VAL A 199 -20.83 -13.86 10.08
C VAL A 199 -21.77 -12.77 10.61
N LEU A 200 -22.90 -13.15 11.22
CA LEU A 200 -23.83 -12.20 11.85
C LEU A 200 -23.15 -11.34 12.92
N PHE A 201 -22.40 -11.98 13.83
CA PHE A 201 -21.65 -11.27 14.87
C PHE A 201 -20.63 -10.30 14.28
N THR A 202 -19.85 -10.73 13.28
CA THR A 202 -18.86 -9.88 12.61
C THR A 202 -19.52 -8.70 11.90
N ASN A 203 -20.64 -8.91 11.19
CA ASN A 203 -21.39 -7.83 10.53
C ASN A 203 -21.95 -6.81 11.53
N ILE A 204 -22.53 -7.27 12.65
CA ILE A 204 -23.01 -6.37 13.72
C ILE A 204 -21.84 -5.60 14.34
N TYR A 205 -20.69 -6.25 14.55
CA TYR A 205 -19.50 -5.62 15.10
C TYR A 205 -18.92 -4.54 14.17
N THR A 206 -18.76 -4.82 12.87
CA THR A 206 -18.27 -3.80 11.91
C THR A 206 -19.26 -2.67 11.73
N ALA A 207 -20.56 -2.97 11.69
CA ALA A 207 -21.62 -1.98 11.62
C ALA A 207 -21.62 -1.04 12.83
N LEU A 208 -21.58 -1.58 14.06
CA LEU A 208 -21.46 -0.79 15.29
C LEU A 208 -20.17 0.04 15.30
N THR A 209 -19.05 -0.53 14.87
CA THR A 209 -17.77 0.18 14.78
C THR A 209 -17.84 1.37 13.83
N TYR A 210 -18.44 1.18 12.66
CA TYR A 210 -18.52 2.19 11.61
C TYR A 210 -19.60 3.25 11.86
N GLY A 211 -20.69 2.89 12.54
CA GLY A 211 -21.68 3.86 13.04
C GLY A 211 -21.08 4.79 14.07
N ILE A 212 -20.39 4.24 15.08
CA ILE A 212 -19.69 5.05 16.10
C ILE A 212 -18.63 5.94 15.44
N TYR A 213 -17.92 5.44 14.41
CA TYR A 213 -16.95 6.21 13.63
C TYR A 213 -17.57 7.44 12.92
N TYR A 214 -18.77 7.31 12.36
CA TYR A 214 -19.47 8.46 11.79
C TYR A 214 -20.14 9.35 12.84
N SER A 215 -20.71 8.80 13.91
CA SER A 215 -21.21 9.61 15.04
C SER A 215 -20.09 10.42 15.69
N PHE A 216 -18.84 9.95 15.64
CA PHE A 216 -17.69 10.71 16.12
C PHE A 216 -17.41 11.96 15.26
N PHE A 217 -17.63 11.92 13.93
CA PHE A 217 -17.36 13.07 13.08
C PHE A 217 -18.30 14.27 13.29
N GLU A 218 -19.55 14.07 13.69
CA GLU A 218 -20.47 15.19 14.02
C GLU A 218 -19.93 16.04 15.19
N VAL A 219 -19.13 15.44 16.09
CA VAL A 219 -18.48 16.13 17.22
C VAL A 219 -17.53 17.22 16.74
N PHE A 220 -16.90 17.06 15.57
CA PHE A 220 -15.87 17.99 15.10
C PHE A 220 -16.49 19.37 14.85
N ALA A 221 -17.66 19.41 14.20
CA ALA A 221 -18.42 20.64 13.98
C ALA A 221 -19.00 21.21 15.29
N LEU A 222 -19.40 20.33 16.23
CA LEU A 222 -19.97 20.72 17.53
C LEU A 222 -18.92 21.17 18.57
N VAL A 223 -17.63 20.87 18.36
CA VAL A 223 -16.54 21.24 19.26
C VAL A 223 -15.67 22.35 18.67
N TYR A 224 -15.07 22.14 17.49
CA TYR A 224 -14.05 23.06 16.97
C TYR A 224 -14.62 24.41 16.57
N GLY A 225 -15.84 24.44 16.00
CA GLY A 225 -16.55 25.68 15.72
C GLY A 225 -16.90 26.49 16.98
N PRO A 226 -17.86 26.04 17.82
CA PRO A 226 -18.41 26.87 18.88
C PRO A 226 -17.60 26.90 20.19
N ILE A 227 -16.70 25.94 20.45
CA ILE A 227 -15.90 25.89 21.68
C ILE A 227 -14.47 26.42 21.44
N TYR A 228 -13.81 25.99 20.36
CA TYR A 228 -12.47 26.46 20.01
C TYR A 228 -12.46 27.71 19.11
N GLY A 229 -13.61 28.13 18.57
CA GLY A 229 -13.73 29.32 17.72
C GLY A 229 -13.15 29.17 16.31
N PHE A 230 -12.87 27.94 15.85
CA PHE A 230 -12.26 27.69 14.56
C PHE A 230 -13.21 28.07 13.41
N ASN A 231 -12.65 28.64 12.35
CA ASN A 231 -13.38 28.87 11.12
C ASN A 231 -13.64 27.54 10.36
N LEU A 232 -14.50 27.59 9.33
CA LEU A 232 -14.93 26.40 8.58
C LEU A 232 -13.76 25.69 7.87
N GLY A 233 -12.76 26.44 7.42
CA GLY A 233 -11.54 25.91 6.80
C GLY A 233 -10.59 25.29 7.83
N GLU A 234 -10.37 25.92 8.98
CA GLU A 234 -9.59 25.38 10.10
C GLU A 234 -10.20 24.07 10.63
N THR A 235 -11.53 24.03 10.78
CA THR A 235 -12.27 22.81 11.12
C THR A 235 -12.04 21.72 10.04
N GLY A 236 -11.97 22.11 8.76
CA GLY A 236 -11.57 21.23 7.67
C GLY A 236 -10.13 20.67 7.79
N VAL A 237 -9.18 21.49 8.24
CA VAL A 237 -7.78 21.06 8.48
C VAL A 237 -7.70 19.99 9.57
N VAL A 238 -8.57 20.01 10.59
CA VAL A 238 -8.59 18.95 11.63
C VAL A 238 -8.84 17.56 11.03
N PHE A 239 -9.63 17.43 9.96
CA PHE A 239 -9.84 16.13 9.30
C PHE A 239 -8.57 15.53 8.67
N ILE A 240 -7.51 16.32 8.43
CA ILE A 240 -6.24 15.80 7.91
C ILE A 240 -5.58 14.83 8.90
N CYS A 241 -5.80 14.98 10.22
CA CYS A 241 -5.25 14.03 11.20
C CYS A 241 -5.84 12.60 11.07
N VAL A 242 -7.03 12.46 10.48
CA VAL A 242 -7.61 11.16 10.12
C VAL A 242 -6.78 10.49 9.01
N VAL A 243 -6.37 11.27 8.00
CA VAL A 243 -5.50 10.80 6.91
C VAL A 243 -4.13 10.38 7.45
N VAL A 244 -3.56 11.18 8.37
CA VAL A 244 -2.31 10.82 9.08
C VAL A 244 -2.49 9.52 9.86
N GLY A 245 -3.60 9.35 10.59
CA GLY A 245 -3.92 8.10 11.29
C GLY A 245 -4.00 6.89 10.37
N CYS A 246 -4.63 7.02 9.20
CA CYS A 246 -4.66 5.97 8.19
C CYS A 246 -3.25 5.61 7.65
N VAL A 247 -2.38 6.60 7.41
CA VAL A 247 -1.00 6.37 6.94
C VAL A 247 -0.16 5.68 8.01
N VAL A 248 -0.26 6.12 9.28
CA VAL A 248 0.40 5.47 10.43
C VAL A 248 -0.10 4.04 10.58
N SER A 249 -1.42 3.82 10.48
CA SER A 249 -2.04 2.49 10.57
C SER A 249 -1.55 1.54 9.48
N MET A 250 -1.45 2.03 8.24
CA MET A 250 -0.92 1.28 7.10
C MET A 250 0.55 0.89 7.32
N GLY A 251 1.38 1.79 7.87
CA GLY A 251 2.77 1.50 8.23
C GLY A 251 2.91 0.45 9.35
N ILE A 252 2.08 0.53 10.39
CA ILE A 252 2.02 -0.47 11.47
C ILE A 252 1.59 -1.83 10.93
N TYR A 253 0.56 -1.86 10.07
CA TYR A 253 0.04 -3.10 9.50
C TYR A 253 1.04 -3.77 8.55
N PHE A 254 1.69 -3.02 7.66
CA PHE A 254 2.76 -3.57 6.82
C PHE A 254 3.96 -4.06 7.63
N SER A 255 4.32 -3.38 8.71
CA SER A 255 5.39 -3.82 9.61
C SER A 255 5.04 -5.16 10.29
N TYR A 256 3.79 -5.33 10.74
CA TYR A 256 3.31 -6.62 11.24
C TYR A 256 3.33 -7.72 10.16
N LEU A 257 2.90 -7.40 8.94
CA LEU A 257 2.95 -8.36 7.82
C LEU A 257 4.38 -8.81 7.54
N TYR A 258 5.34 -7.88 7.48
CA TYR A 258 6.74 -8.15 7.14
C TYR A 258 7.50 -8.86 8.27
N PHE A 259 7.40 -8.40 9.51
CA PHE A 259 8.19 -8.94 10.62
C PHE A 259 7.56 -10.15 11.34
N VAL A 260 6.25 -10.35 11.22
CA VAL A 260 5.54 -11.43 11.93
C VAL A 260 4.88 -12.39 10.94
N LEU A 261 3.94 -11.93 10.11
CA LEU A 261 3.07 -12.85 9.37
C LEU A 261 3.79 -13.59 8.22
N ILE A 262 4.58 -12.89 7.41
CA ILE A 262 5.35 -13.48 6.30
C ILE A 262 6.38 -14.52 6.78
N PRO A 263 7.28 -14.22 7.75
CA PRO A 263 8.26 -15.20 8.24
C PRO A 263 7.64 -16.35 9.02
N ASP A 264 6.41 -16.22 9.53
CA ASP A 264 5.64 -17.32 10.12
C ASP A 264 5.03 -18.22 9.03
N ILE A 265 4.42 -17.64 7.98
CA ILE A 265 3.91 -18.39 6.81
C ILE A 265 5.02 -19.15 6.09
N LEU A 266 6.21 -18.57 5.96
CA LEU A 266 7.37 -19.22 5.32
C LEU A 266 7.93 -20.40 6.12
N LYS A 267 7.63 -20.52 7.42
CA LYS A 267 8.08 -21.62 8.29
C LYS A 267 7.01 -22.68 8.50
N ASN A 268 5.77 -22.24 8.70
CA ASN A 268 4.66 -23.04 9.21
C ASN A 268 3.50 -23.19 8.20
N GLY A 269 3.63 -22.61 7.00
CA GLY A 269 2.60 -22.63 5.97
C GLY A 269 1.42 -21.70 6.24
N LEU A 270 0.32 -21.89 5.50
CA LEU A 270 -0.91 -21.12 5.69
C LEU A 270 -1.66 -21.59 6.93
N GLN A 271 -1.36 -20.97 8.07
CA GLN A 271 -2.08 -21.16 9.34
C GLN A 271 -3.53 -20.64 9.29
N SER A 272 -4.31 -20.95 10.33
CA SER A 272 -5.73 -20.61 10.44
C SER A 272 -6.01 -19.11 10.25
N ALA A 273 -7.17 -18.79 9.66
CA ALA A 273 -7.55 -17.41 9.35
C ALA A 273 -7.57 -16.49 10.60
N GLU A 274 -7.83 -17.06 11.77
CA GLU A 274 -7.89 -16.39 13.08
C GLU A 274 -6.55 -15.79 13.53
N TRP A 275 -5.42 -16.38 13.15
CA TRP A 275 -4.09 -15.83 13.47
C TRP A 275 -3.94 -14.38 12.97
N ARG A 276 -4.59 -14.08 11.83
CA ARG A 276 -4.54 -12.78 11.15
C ARG A 276 -5.47 -11.73 11.80
N LEU A 277 -6.30 -12.13 12.76
CA LEU A 277 -7.10 -11.25 13.60
C LEU A 277 -6.35 -10.77 14.87
N ARG A 278 -5.20 -11.38 15.21
CA ARG A 278 -4.41 -11.01 16.41
C ARG A 278 -4.02 -9.51 16.48
N PRO A 279 -3.69 -8.78 15.39
CA PRO A 279 -3.48 -7.33 15.44
C PRO A 279 -4.74 -6.52 15.76
N ALA A 280 -5.93 -7.03 15.45
CA ALA A 280 -7.17 -6.37 15.82
C ALA A 280 -7.38 -6.40 17.34
N LEU A 281 -6.95 -7.47 18.01
CA LEU A 281 -7.10 -7.62 19.47
C LEU A 281 -6.28 -6.56 20.25
N SER A 282 -5.11 -6.16 19.75
CA SER A 282 -4.35 -5.05 20.35
C SER A 282 -4.91 -3.68 19.93
N ALA A 283 -5.26 -3.50 18.65
CA ALA A 283 -5.84 -2.25 18.16
C ALA A 283 -7.21 -1.92 18.79
N VAL A 284 -7.97 -2.93 19.20
CA VAL A 284 -9.26 -2.81 19.90
C VAL A 284 -9.19 -1.88 21.11
N PHE A 285 -8.13 -1.95 21.92
CA PHE A 285 -7.99 -1.12 23.12
C PHE A 285 -7.81 0.37 22.80
N GLY A 286 -7.26 0.70 21.62
CA GLY A 286 -7.11 2.09 21.20
C GLY A 286 -8.44 2.80 20.90
N LEU A 287 -9.50 2.05 20.56
CA LEU A 287 -10.83 2.61 20.27
C LEU A 287 -11.47 3.32 21.48
N PRO A 288 -11.67 2.69 22.66
CA PRO A 288 -12.21 3.41 23.82
C PRO A 288 -11.24 4.45 24.37
N ILE A 289 -9.92 4.19 24.39
CA ILE A 289 -8.91 5.14 24.88
C ILE A 289 -8.99 6.47 24.12
N SER A 290 -9.09 6.42 22.79
CA SER A 290 -9.20 7.62 21.96
C SER A 290 -10.55 8.32 22.07
N LEU A 291 -11.65 7.59 22.26
CA LEU A 291 -12.98 8.18 22.53
C LEU A 291 -13.02 8.91 23.89
N PHE A 292 -12.18 8.54 24.86
CA PHE A 292 -11.98 9.33 26.10
C PHE A 292 -11.01 10.51 25.90
N LEU A 293 -9.97 10.37 25.07
CA LEU A 293 -9.00 11.44 24.75
C LEU A 293 -9.48 12.42 23.66
N PHE A 294 -10.78 12.43 23.35
CA PHE A 294 -11.39 13.11 22.18
C PHE A 294 -11.20 14.63 22.11
N VAL A 295 -10.85 15.26 23.22
CA VAL A 295 -10.55 16.70 23.31
C VAL A 295 -9.30 17.07 22.50
N SER A 296 -8.48 16.07 22.12
CA SER A 296 -7.19 16.25 21.44
C SER A 296 -7.15 15.67 20.02
N VAL A 297 -6.39 16.33 19.14
CA VAL A 297 -6.02 15.82 17.79
C VAL A 297 -5.28 14.48 17.87
N ILE A 298 -4.54 14.26 18.96
CA ILE A 298 -3.87 12.99 19.27
C ILE A 298 -4.92 11.86 19.46
N GLY A 299 -5.98 12.12 20.24
CA GLY A 299 -7.11 11.21 20.40
C GLY A 299 -7.75 10.85 19.05
N ILE A 300 -8.07 11.84 18.22
CA ILE A 300 -8.63 11.60 16.87
C ILE A 300 -7.68 10.72 16.02
N THR A 301 -6.38 11.00 16.04
CA THR A 301 -5.38 10.24 15.27
C THR A 301 -5.28 8.80 15.74
N ILE A 302 -5.31 8.55 17.05
CA ILE A 302 -5.33 7.20 17.64
C ILE A 302 -6.63 6.48 17.23
N TYR A 303 -7.78 7.15 17.27
CA TYR A 303 -9.07 6.55 16.87
C TYR A 303 -9.06 6.09 15.40
N ALA A 304 -8.63 6.97 14.49
CA ALA A 304 -8.47 6.68 13.08
C ALA A 304 -7.47 5.53 12.84
N THR A 305 -6.34 5.54 13.55
CA THR A 305 -5.33 4.47 13.47
C THR A 305 -5.91 3.12 13.89
N SER A 306 -6.55 3.06 15.06
CA SER A 306 -7.13 1.84 15.64
C SER A 306 -8.28 1.28 14.81
N VAL A 307 -9.20 2.12 14.34
CA VAL A 307 -10.35 1.67 13.57
C VAL A 307 -9.92 1.09 12.22
N TYR A 308 -8.86 1.65 11.61
CA TYR A 308 -8.31 1.13 10.37
C TYR A 308 -7.70 -0.27 10.56
N ILE A 309 -6.88 -0.52 11.59
CA ILE A 309 -6.33 -1.87 11.86
C ILE A 309 -7.45 -2.88 12.09
N VAL A 310 -8.42 -2.54 12.95
CA VAL A 310 -9.53 -3.46 13.30
C VAL A 310 -10.36 -3.79 12.07
N MET A 311 -10.75 -2.79 11.27
CA MET A 311 -11.53 -3.03 10.05
C MET A 311 -10.70 -3.82 9.02
N GLN A 312 -9.45 -3.46 8.77
CA GLN A 312 -8.57 -4.14 7.81
C GLN A 312 -8.36 -5.63 8.15
N CYS A 313 -8.18 -5.95 9.44
CA CYS A 313 -8.07 -7.34 9.89
C CYS A 313 -9.38 -8.13 9.71
N ILE A 314 -10.54 -7.49 9.85
CA ILE A 314 -11.84 -8.14 9.64
C ILE A 314 -12.12 -8.33 8.14
N PHE A 315 -11.91 -7.29 7.31
CA PHE A 315 -12.06 -7.37 5.85
C PHE A 315 -11.15 -8.44 5.22
N ILE A 316 -10.00 -8.73 5.82
CA ILE A 316 -9.08 -9.76 5.33
C ILE A 316 -9.30 -11.16 5.97
N TYR A 317 -10.08 -11.24 7.06
CA TYR A 317 -10.50 -12.49 7.72
C TYR A 317 -11.70 -13.13 7.01
N ILE A 318 -12.80 -12.37 6.85
CA ILE A 318 -14.07 -12.82 6.25
C ILE A 318 -13.91 -13.65 4.95
N PRO A 319 -13.17 -13.18 3.91
CA PRO A 319 -13.05 -13.92 2.66
C PRO A 319 -12.17 -15.17 2.77
N MET A 320 -11.27 -15.24 3.75
CA MET A 320 -10.36 -16.38 3.94
C MET A 320 -11.04 -17.54 4.64
N SER A 321 -11.97 -17.27 5.56
CA SER A 321 -12.80 -18.30 6.20
C SER A 321 -13.85 -18.90 5.25
N TYR A 322 -14.31 -18.14 4.24
CA TYR A 322 -15.39 -18.55 3.33
C TYR A 322 -15.12 -18.15 1.86
N PRO A 323 -14.04 -18.63 1.22
CA PRO A 323 -13.60 -18.13 -0.10
C PRO A 323 -14.63 -18.32 -1.22
N GLN A 324 -15.47 -19.35 -1.14
CA GLN A 324 -16.55 -19.61 -2.11
C GLN A 324 -17.66 -18.53 -2.10
N TYR A 325 -17.84 -17.81 -0.99
CA TYR A 325 -18.92 -16.85 -0.77
C TYR A 325 -18.43 -15.42 -0.50
N ALA A 326 -17.12 -15.17 -0.60
CA ALA A 326 -16.47 -13.90 -0.25
C ALA A 326 -17.17 -12.64 -0.83
N ALA A 327 -17.60 -12.68 -2.09
CA ALA A 327 -18.31 -11.56 -2.72
C ALA A 327 -19.69 -11.27 -2.08
N SER A 328 -20.46 -12.29 -1.72
CA SER A 328 -21.74 -12.14 -1.02
C SER A 328 -21.56 -11.71 0.44
N LEU A 329 -20.46 -12.12 1.07
CA LEU A 329 -20.11 -11.72 2.43
C LEU A 329 -19.70 -10.24 2.50
N PHE A 330 -18.88 -9.75 1.57
CA PHE A 330 -18.58 -8.32 1.48
C PHE A 330 -19.85 -7.49 1.21
N ALA A 331 -20.71 -7.92 0.28
CA ALA A 331 -21.99 -7.24 0.03
C ALA A 331 -22.90 -7.19 1.28
N SER A 332 -22.93 -8.27 2.07
CA SER A 332 -23.65 -8.34 3.36
C SER A 332 -23.06 -7.38 4.39
N ASN A 333 -21.72 -7.43 4.57
CA ASN A 333 -21.02 -6.56 5.52
C ASN A 333 -21.21 -5.09 5.18
N ASP A 334 -20.98 -4.70 3.92
CA ASP A 334 -21.10 -3.32 3.45
C ASP A 334 -22.53 -2.79 3.57
N LEU A 335 -23.55 -3.62 3.32
CA LEU A 335 -24.95 -3.25 3.50
C LEU A 335 -25.28 -3.00 4.98
N CYS A 336 -24.96 -3.93 5.88
CA CYS A 336 -25.19 -3.75 7.33
C CYS A 336 -24.42 -2.54 7.87
N ARG A 337 -23.15 -2.40 7.45
CA ARG A 337 -22.25 -1.31 7.81
C ARG A 337 -22.77 0.05 7.36
N SER A 338 -23.30 0.14 6.14
CA SER A 338 -23.83 1.39 5.58
C SER A 338 -25.21 1.76 6.15
N LEU A 339 -26.10 0.79 6.37
CA LEU A 339 -27.41 1.03 7.00
C LEU A 339 -27.25 1.52 8.45
N PHE A 340 -26.35 0.91 9.23
CA PHE A 340 -26.10 1.35 10.59
C PHE A 340 -25.38 2.72 10.63
N ALA A 341 -24.46 3.00 9.71
CA ALA A 341 -23.86 4.33 9.56
C ALA A 341 -24.90 5.42 9.22
N PHE A 342 -25.83 5.14 8.31
CA PHE A 342 -26.94 6.04 7.98
C PHE A 342 -27.80 6.36 9.21
N ALA A 343 -28.21 5.34 9.98
CA ALA A 343 -28.94 5.54 11.23
C ALA A 343 -28.10 6.34 12.26
N ALA A 344 -26.81 6.02 12.40
CA ALA A 344 -25.89 6.65 13.34
C ALA A 344 -25.66 8.14 13.06
N ILE A 345 -25.62 8.55 11.79
CA ILE A 345 -25.55 9.97 11.41
C ILE A 345 -26.85 10.70 11.78
N LEU A 346 -28.02 10.09 11.50
CA LEU A 346 -29.32 10.69 11.81
C LEU A 346 -29.52 10.93 13.32
N PHE A 347 -29.06 10.03 14.20
CA PHE A 347 -29.20 10.22 15.65
C PHE A 347 -28.02 10.93 16.34
N ALA A 348 -26.82 10.99 15.73
CA ALA A 348 -25.64 11.58 16.36
C ALA A 348 -25.87 13.03 16.84
N ARG A 349 -26.38 13.88 15.94
CA ARG A 349 -26.62 15.31 16.24
C ARG A 349 -27.60 15.53 17.40
N PRO A 350 -28.84 14.98 17.40
CA PRO A 350 -29.74 15.14 18.55
C PRO A 350 -29.22 14.46 19.82
N MET A 351 -28.44 13.37 19.72
CA MET A 351 -27.78 12.75 20.88
C MET A 351 -26.82 13.74 21.57
N TYR A 352 -25.90 14.39 20.85
CA TYR A 352 -24.96 15.34 21.45
C TYR A 352 -25.63 16.63 21.93
N ILE A 353 -26.69 17.10 21.28
CA ILE A 353 -27.43 18.29 21.70
C ILE A 353 -28.18 18.01 23.02
N ASN A 354 -28.83 16.85 23.15
CA ASN A 354 -29.66 16.55 24.32
C ASN A 354 -28.86 16.01 25.52
N LEU A 355 -27.79 15.25 25.28
CA LEU A 355 -26.98 14.62 26.33
C LEU A 355 -25.71 15.43 26.66
N GLY A 356 -25.31 16.35 25.78
CA GLY A 356 -24.02 17.04 25.87
C GLY A 356 -22.86 16.19 25.33
N ILE A 357 -21.83 16.87 24.85
CA ILE A 357 -20.74 16.26 24.07
C ILE A 357 -19.96 15.22 24.89
N GLY A 358 -19.52 15.58 26.11
CA GLY A 358 -18.72 14.69 26.96
C GLY A 358 -19.46 13.43 27.42
N GLN A 359 -20.77 13.53 27.68
CA GLN A 359 -21.60 12.36 28.03
C GLN A 359 -21.90 11.49 26.81
N GLY A 360 -22.19 12.09 25.64
CA GLY A 360 -22.32 11.37 24.38
C GLY A 360 -21.05 10.58 24.04
N MET A 361 -19.87 11.21 24.14
CA MET A 361 -18.58 10.55 23.92
C MET A 361 -18.33 9.42 24.93
N SER A 362 -18.65 9.63 26.21
CA SER A 362 -18.54 8.60 27.25
C SER A 362 -19.50 7.42 27.02
N LEU A 363 -20.70 7.67 26.47
CA LEU A 363 -21.67 6.63 26.10
C LEU A 363 -21.15 5.81 24.91
N LEU A 364 -20.59 6.45 23.89
CA LEU A 364 -19.96 5.74 22.75
C LEU A 364 -18.74 4.93 23.18
N ALA A 365 -17.90 5.47 24.08
CA ALA A 365 -16.77 4.76 24.66
C ALA A 365 -17.22 3.56 25.52
N GLY A 366 -18.25 3.74 26.36
CA GLY A 366 -18.85 2.68 27.16
C GLY A 366 -19.47 1.55 26.32
N LEU A 367 -20.15 1.90 25.23
CA LEU A 367 -20.70 0.95 24.25
C LEU A 367 -19.59 0.15 23.55
N LYS A 368 -18.40 0.75 23.33
CA LYS A 368 -17.20 0.02 22.90
C LYS A 368 -16.63 -0.88 23.99
N CYS A 369 -16.40 -0.38 25.20
CA CYS A 369 -15.90 -1.19 26.32
C CYS A 369 -16.78 -2.41 26.61
N HIS A 370 -18.12 -2.27 26.56
CA HIS A 370 -19.04 -3.39 26.75
C HIS A 370 -18.89 -4.46 25.66
N GLY A 371 -18.74 -4.05 24.39
CA GLY A 371 -18.37 -4.94 23.29
C GLY A 371 -17.08 -5.70 23.61
N HIS A 372 -16.02 -4.98 24.01
CA HIS A 372 -14.71 -5.56 24.25
C HIS A 372 -14.63 -6.49 25.45
N ILE A 373 -15.43 -6.30 26.50
CA ILE A 373 -15.54 -7.28 27.61
C ILE A 373 -16.13 -8.60 27.09
N ARG A 374 -17.13 -8.54 26.21
CA ARG A 374 -17.72 -9.71 25.55
C ARG A 374 -16.74 -10.35 24.55
N ASP A 375 -16.00 -9.54 23.78
CA ASP A 375 -14.97 -10.02 22.85
C ASP A 375 -13.86 -10.76 23.62
N LEU A 376 -13.40 -10.23 24.76
CA LEU A 376 -12.39 -10.88 25.62
C LEU A 376 -12.93 -12.18 26.23
N GLY A 377 -14.18 -12.19 26.69
CA GLY A 377 -14.85 -13.39 27.19
C GLY A 377 -14.98 -14.47 26.11
N ALA A 378 -15.26 -14.08 24.86
CA ALA A 378 -15.26 -14.98 23.72
C ALA A 378 -13.85 -15.54 23.46
N VAL A 379 -12.82 -14.69 23.32
CA VAL A 379 -11.43 -15.12 23.07
C VAL A 379 -10.89 -16.04 24.17
N LEU A 380 -11.22 -15.78 25.44
CA LEU A 380 -10.84 -16.64 26.57
C LEU A 380 -11.58 -17.98 26.56
N SER A 381 -12.85 -18.01 26.15
CA SER A 381 -13.62 -19.25 25.96
C SER A 381 -13.10 -20.07 24.77
N TRP A 382 -12.77 -19.40 23.65
CA TRP A 382 -12.23 -20.03 22.44
C TRP A 382 -10.84 -20.63 22.66
N ARG A 383 -9.90 -19.90 23.30
CA ARG A 383 -8.59 -20.45 23.67
C ARG A 383 -8.70 -21.68 24.58
N LYS A 384 -9.75 -21.73 25.41
CA LYS A 384 -10.08 -22.88 26.28
C LYS A 384 -10.76 -24.04 25.52
N ALA A 385 -11.28 -23.80 24.33
CA ALA A 385 -11.77 -24.82 23.41
C ALA A 385 -10.64 -25.39 22.53
N GLU A 386 -9.76 -24.56 21.97
CA GLU A 386 -8.55 -25.00 21.24
C GLU A 386 -7.73 -25.99 22.07
N SER A 387 -7.38 -25.60 23.30
CA SER A 387 -6.64 -26.42 24.26
C SER A 387 -7.40 -27.63 24.82
N ALA A 388 -8.67 -27.83 24.45
CA ALA A 388 -9.45 -29.04 24.73
C ALA A 388 -9.58 -29.98 23.51
N VAL A 389 -9.22 -29.50 22.31
CA VAL A 389 -9.13 -30.26 21.05
C VAL A 389 -7.70 -30.77 20.85
N GLU A 390 -6.69 -29.92 21.08
CA GLU A 390 -5.27 -30.25 20.92
C GLU A 390 -4.79 -31.38 21.87
N VAL A 391 -5.51 -31.62 22.97
CA VAL A 391 -5.28 -32.73 23.93
C VAL A 391 -6.01 -34.03 23.49
N ARG A 392 -6.62 -34.05 22.30
CA ARG A 392 -7.49 -35.15 21.82
C ARG A 392 -7.19 -35.60 20.38
N CYS A 393 -6.02 -35.26 19.84
CA CYS A 393 -5.50 -35.73 18.57
C CYS A 393 -4.25 -36.60 18.78
#